data_AF-D4NZW1-F1
#
_entry.id   AF-D4NZW1-F1
#
_cell.length_a   1.000
_cell.length_b   1.000
_cell.length_c   1.000
_cell.angle_alpha   90.00
_cell.angle_beta   90.00
_cell.angle_gamma   90.00
#
_symmetry.space_group_name_H-M   'P 1'
#
loop_
_entity.id
_entity.type
_entity.pdbx_description
1 polymer ?
#
loop_
_entity_poly.entity_id
_entity_poly.type
_entity_poly.pdbx_seq_one_letter_code
_entity_poly.pdbx_strand_id
1 'polypeptide(L)'
;PVVSFFMSLLVWMCMPMLINLYMFNLGLLFFLCCMSLGVYSVMIAGWSSNSNYAMLGSLRSVAQTISYEVSMALILLSLIFLIGNYNLINFYFYQKYIWFILFMFPMGLIWFSISLAETNRTPFDFAEGESELVSGFNVEYSSGGFALIFLAEYSSILFMSMMFVLMFLGGEMNFLSFYFK
;
A
#
# COMPACT_ATOMS: atom_id res chain seq x y z
N PRO A 1 -1.16 5.31 15.96
CA PRO A 1 0.22 5.65 15.51
C PRO A 1 1.26 4.51 15.64
N VAL A 2 1.45 3.87 16.81
CA VAL A 2 2.44 2.78 16.93
C VAL A 2 2.02 1.55 16.11
N VAL A 3 0.75 1.18 16.19
CA VAL A 3 0.19 0.05 15.43
C VAL A 3 0.25 0.31 13.93
N SER A 4 -0.05 1.52 13.46
CA SER A 4 0.02 1.85 12.02
C SER A 4 1.44 1.71 11.47
N PHE A 5 2.44 2.20 12.21
CA PHE A 5 3.85 2.04 11.84
C PHE A 5 4.33 0.59 11.92
N PHE A 6 3.87 -0.18 12.91
CA PHE A 6 4.21 -1.60 12.99
C PHE A 6 3.62 -2.39 11.81
N MET A 7 2.36 -2.12 11.46
CA MET A 7 1.71 -2.75 10.30
C MET A 7 2.43 -2.42 9.00
N SER A 8 2.83 -1.16 8.80
CA SER A 8 3.55 -0.77 7.58
C SER A 8 4.90 -1.49 7.47
N LEU A 9 5.64 -1.65 8.58
CA LEU A 9 6.88 -2.43 8.61
C LEU A 9 6.67 -3.94 8.40
N LEU A 10 5.59 -4.52 8.91
CA LEU A 10 5.27 -5.94 8.68
C LEU A 10 5.09 -6.24 7.20
N VAL A 11 4.47 -5.33 6.46
CA VAL A 11 4.24 -5.47 5.01
C VAL A 11 5.58 -5.60 4.25
N TRP A 12 6.64 -4.91 4.69
CA TRP A 12 7.97 -5.01 4.07
C TRP A 12 8.59 -6.41 4.14
N MET A 13 8.18 -7.27 5.08
CA MET A 13 8.68 -8.64 5.13
C MET A 13 8.29 -9.47 3.91
N CYS A 14 7.24 -9.08 3.18
CA CYS A 14 6.86 -9.74 1.93
C CYS A 14 7.80 -9.42 0.77
N MET A 15 8.50 -8.29 0.81
CA MET A 15 9.30 -7.90 -0.34
C MET A 15 10.47 -8.86 -0.51
N PRO A 16 10.57 -9.51 -1.68
CA PRO A 16 11.77 -10.24 -1.99
C PRO A 16 12.90 -9.22 -2.15
N MET A 17 13.99 -9.45 -1.43
CA MET A 17 15.22 -8.67 -1.49
C MET A 17 16.35 -9.59 -1.97
N LEU A 18 17.43 -8.98 -2.46
CA LEU A 18 18.65 -9.63 -2.95
C LEU A 18 19.14 -10.78 -2.05
N ILE A 19 19.07 -10.57 -0.74
CA ILE A 19 19.30 -11.60 0.25
C ILE A 19 17.92 -12.09 0.65
N ASN A 20 17.65 -13.35 0.33
CA ASN A 20 16.36 -14.00 0.51
C ASN A 20 16.06 -14.16 2.01
N LEU A 21 15.65 -13.09 2.69
CA LEU A 21 15.45 -13.06 4.14
C LEU A 21 14.25 -13.93 4.56
N TYR A 22 13.13 -13.82 3.83
CA TYR A 22 11.95 -14.65 4.06
C TYR A 22 11.27 -15.03 2.74
N MET A 23 11.06 -16.32 2.53
CA MET A 23 10.34 -16.88 1.38
C MET A 23 8.90 -17.19 1.76
N PHE A 24 7.98 -16.27 1.51
CA PHE A 24 6.56 -16.53 1.70
C PHE A 24 5.98 -17.23 0.47
N ASN A 25 5.52 -18.48 0.63
CA ASN A 25 4.76 -19.18 -0.42
C ASN A 25 3.45 -18.45 -0.76
N LEU A 26 2.85 -17.78 0.22
CA LEU A 26 1.59 -17.02 0.10
C LEU A 26 1.81 -15.52 0.29
N GLY A 27 2.90 -14.97 -0.27
CA GLY A 27 3.28 -13.56 -0.08
C GLY A 27 2.19 -12.56 -0.46
N LEU A 28 1.52 -12.76 -1.61
CA LEU A 28 0.43 -11.88 -2.03
C LEU A 28 -0.80 -11.91 -1.11
N LEU A 29 -1.12 -13.06 -0.51
CA LEU A 29 -2.23 -13.17 0.44
C LEU A 29 -1.89 -12.49 1.76
N PHE A 30 -0.64 -12.67 2.25
CA PHE A 30 -0.18 -11.98 3.44
C PHE A 30 -0.24 -10.46 3.27
N PHE A 31 0.16 -9.94 2.10
CA PHE A 31 0.03 -8.53 1.77
C PHE A 31 -1.41 -8.02 1.95
N LEU A 32 -2.39 -8.70 1.36
CA LEU A 32 -3.82 -8.33 1.49
C LEU A 32 -4.30 -8.38 2.95
N CYS A 33 -3.88 -9.37 3.74
CA CYS A 33 -4.20 -9.44 5.15
C CYS A 33 -3.61 -8.29 5.97
N CYS A 34 -2.39 -7.84 5.65
CA CYS A 34 -1.77 -6.73 6.37
C CYS A 34 -2.40 -5.39 6.04
N MET A 35 -2.79 -5.17 4.78
CA MET A 35 -3.50 -3.94 4.37
C MET A 35 -4.84 -3.80 5.08
N SER A 36 -5.65 -4.88 5.07
CA SER A 36 -6.96 -4.89 5.76
C SER A 36 -6.87 -4.64 7.27
N LEU A 37 -5.78 -5.10 7.91
CA LEU A 37 -5.52 -4.80 9.31
C LEU A 37 -5.08 -3.35 9.55
N GLY A 38 -4.45 -2.72 8.56
CA GLY A 38 -4.02 -1.32 8.59
C GLY A 38 -5.19 -0.33 8.74
N VAL A 39 -6.34 -0.61 8.14
CA VAL A 39 -7.55 0.22 8.21
C VAL A 39 -8.01 0.46 9.66
N TYR A 40 -7.93 -0.57 10.51
CA TYR A 40 -8.32 -0.44 11.92
C TYR A 40 -7.43 0.55 12.68
N SER A 41 -6.17 0.68 12.30
CA SER A 41 -5.25 1.60 12.97
C SER A 41 -5.64 3.07 12.77
N VAL A 42 -6.18 3.40 11.59
CA VAL A 42 -6.68 4.74 11.24
C VAL A 42 -8.01 5.02 11.94
N MET A 43 -8.92 4.03 11.97
CA MET A 43 -10.20 4.15 12.67
C MET A 43 -10.01 4.40 14.18
N ILE A 44 -9.14 3.62 14.84
CA ILE A 44 -8.87 3.78 16.27
C ILE A 44 -8.22 5.13 16.54
N ALA A 45 -7.32 5.59 15.66
CA ALA A 45 -6.66 6.88 15.81
C ALA A 45 -7.67 8.05 15.76
N GLY A 46 -8.59 8.04 14.81
CA GLY A 46 -9.62 9.08 14.68
C GLY A 46 -10.75 9.00 15.70
N TRP A 47 -11.04 7.82 16.26
CA TRP A 47 -11.99 7.70 17.37
C TRP A 47 -11.39 8.18 18.69
N SER A 48 -10.09 7.94 18.90
CA SER A 48 -9.39 8.32 20.13
C SER A 48 -9.20 9.84 20.30
N SER A 49 -9.24 10.61 19.21
CA SER A 49 -9.11 12.06 19.25
C SER A 49 -10.35 12.76 19.84
N ASN A 50 -11.53 12.16 19.89
CA ASN A 50 -12.67 12.82 20.57
C ASN A 50 -13.03 14.23 20.00
N SER A 51 -12.63 14.54 18.75
CA SER A 51 -13.11 15.69 17.97
C SER A 51 -13.93 15.23 16.77
N ASN A 52 -15.05 15.93 16.54
CA ASN A 52 -15.99 15.57 15.48
C ASN A 52 -15.34 15.62 14.08
N TYR A 53 -14.42 16.57 13.84
CA TYR A 53 -13.71 16.68 12.57
C TYR A 53 -12.73 15.54 12.33
N ALA A 54 -11.97 15.13 13.36
CA ALA A 54 -11.06 14.00 13.23
C ALA A 54 -11.82 12.68 13.04
N MET A 55 -12.94 12.50 13.73
CA MET A 55 -13.80 11.34 13.54
C MET A 55 -14.38 11.29 12.11
N LEU A 56 -14.87 12.41 11.58
CA LEU A 56 -15.36 12.47 10.19
C LEU A 56 -14.25 12.20 9.16
N GLY A 57 -13.04 12.75 9.37
CA GLY A 57 -11.89 12.47 8.51
C GLY A 57 -11.51 10.99 8.51
N SER A 58 -11.50 10.36 9.69
CA SER A 58 -11.20 8.92 9.81
C SER A 58 -12.26 8.01 9.18
N LEU A 59 -13.54 8.39 9.24
CA LEU A 59 -14.60 7.62 8.58
C LEU A 59 -14.51 7.71 7.06
N ARG A 60 -14.12 8.88 6.52
CA ARG A 60 -13.88 9.07 5.07
C ARG A 60 -12.69 8.23 4.60
N SER A 61 -11.58 8.23 5.35
CA SER A 61 -10.39 7.46 4.99
C SER A 61 -10.65 5.94 5.07
N VAL A 62 -11.41 5.49 6.07
CA VAL A 62 -11.81 4.08 6.20
C VAL A 62 -12.73 3.66 5.04
N ALA A 63 -13.71 4.49 4.67
CA ALA A 63 -14.58 4.19 3.53
C ALA A 63 -13.78 4.11 2.21
N GLN A 64 -12.81 5.01 2.03
CA GLN A 64 -11.92 5.02 0.88
C GLN A 64 -11.06 3.76 0.81
N THR A 65 -10.27 3.47 1.84
CA THR A 65 -9.38 2.30 1.89
C THR A 65 -10.12 1.00 1.62
N ILE A 66 -11.23 0.73 2.32
CA ILE A 66 -12.03 -0.50 2.11
C ILE A 66 -12.55 -0.60 0.66
N SER A 67 -12.98 0.52 0.06
CA SER A 67 -13.49 0.50 -1.32
C SER A 67 -12.39 0.14 -2.33
N TYR A 68 -11.17 0.64 -2.11
CA TYR A 68 -10.03 0.41 -2.99
C TYR A 68 -9.36 -0.94 -2.74
N GLU A 69 -9.40 -1.48 -1.52
CA GLU A 69 -8.93 -2.85 -1.22
C GLU A 69 -9.63 -3.92 -2.06
N VAL A 70 -10.96 -3.81 -2.23
CA VAL A 70 -11.72 -4.77 -3.05
C VAL A 70 -11.23 -4.72 -4.50
N SER A 71 -11.02 -3.52 -5.06
CA SER A 71 -10.51 -3.35 -6.41
C SER A 71 -9.06 -3.85 -6.56
N MET A 72 -8.24 -3.64 -5.53
CA MET A 72 -6.85 -4.12 -5.47
C MET A 72 -6.79 -5.65 -5.50
N ALA A 73 -7.64 -6.31 -4.72
CA ALA A 73 -7.72 -7.77 -4.67
C ALA A 73 -8.11 -8.37 -6.03
N LEU A 74 -9.04 -7.74 -6.76
CA LEU A 74 -9.46 -8.18 -8.10
C LEU A 74 -8.33 -8.06 -9.13
N ILE A 75 -7.56 -6.97 -9.11
CA ILE A 75 -6.42 -6.81 -10.03
C ILE A 75 -5.30 -7.80 -9.68
N LEU A 76 -5.00 -7.97 -8.39
CA LEU A 76 -4.05 -8.99 -7.96
C LEU A 76 -4.46 -10.39 -8.41
N LEU A 77 -5.75 -10.72 -8.31
CA LEU A 77 -6.27 -12.00 -8.79
C LEU A 77 -6.01 -12.20 -10.28
N SER A 78 -6.18 -11.14 -11.10
CA SER A 78 -5.90 -11.20 -12.53
C SER A 78 -4.42 -11.48 -12.84
N LEU A 79 -3.50 -10.92 -12.04
CA LEU A 79 -2.05 -11.17 -12.17
C LEU A 79 -1.67 -12.57 -11.67
N ILE A 80 -2.29 -13.03 -10.58
CA ILE A 80 -2.10 -14.39 -10.06
C ILE A 80 -2.53 -15.42 -11.10
N PHE A 81 -3.62 -15.18 -11.83
CA PHE A 81 -4.07 -16.08 -12.89
C PHE A 81 -3.02 -16.26 -14.00
N LEU A 82 -2.25 -15.23 -14.33
CA LEU A 82 -1.17 -15.31 -15.32
C LEU A 82 0.04 -16.13 -14.85
N ILE A 83 0.34 -16.07 -13.55
CA ILE A 83 1.54 -16.70 -12.95
C ILE A 83 1.25 -18.10 -12.43
N GLY A 84 0.01 -18.36 -11.99
CA GLY A 84 -0.42 -19.61 -11.38
C GLY A 84 0.08 -19.82 -9.94
N ASN A 85 0.71 -18.83 -9.31
CA ASN A 85 1.28 -18.92 -7.97
C ASN A 85 1.16 -17.59 -7.20
N TYR A 86 1.18 -17.67 -5.87
CA TYR A 86 1.07 -16.51 -4.96
C TYR A 86 2.42 -15.95 -4.48
N ASN A 87 3.53 -16.59 -4.85
CA ASN A 87 4.88 -16.16 -4.45
C ASN A 87 5.33 -14.97 -5.31
N LEU A 88 5.78 -13.89 -4.66
CA LEU A 88 6.24 -12.66 -5.30
C LEU A 88 7.46 -12.87 -6.20
N ILE A 89 8.32 -13.84 -5.91
CA ILE A 89 9.52 -14.11 -6.73
C ILE A 89 9.17 -14.66 -8.11
N ASN A 90 8.01 -15.31 -8.25
CA ASN A 90 7.60 -15.82 -9.55
C ASN A 90 7.34 -14.68 -10.55
N PHE A 91 6.94 -13.48 -10.11
CA PHE A 91 6.80 -12.32 -10.99
C PHE A 91 8.12 -11.99 -11.72
N TYR A 92 9.25 -12.08 -11.03
CA TYR A 92 10.57 -11.87 -11.64
C TYR A 92 10.85 -12.89 -12.75
N PHE A 93 10.57 -14.17 -12.51
CA PHE A 93 10.84 -15.23 -13.49
C PHE A 93 9.96 -15.11 -14.74
N TYR A 94 8.67 -14.79 -14.59
CA TYR A 94 7.75 -14.67 -15.73
C TYR A 94 7.94 -13.39 -16.54
N GLN A 95 8.51 -12.32 -15.96
CA GLN A 95 8.75 -11.05 -16.64
C GLN A 95 10.13 -10.94 -17.30
N LYS A 96 10.89 -12.04 -17.40
CA LYS A 96 12.26 -12.06 -17.94
C LYS A 96 12.36 -11.57 -19.39
N TYR A 97 11.36 -11.86 -20.22
CA TYR A 97 11.39 -11.53 -21.65
C TYR A 97 10.63 -10.25 -21.97
N ILE A 98 9.41 -10.12 -21.46
CA ILE A 98 8.52 -8.99 -21.71
C ILE A 98 7.88 -8.59 -20.38
N TRP A 99 7.85 -7.30 -20.11
CA TRP A 99 7.21 -6.72 -18.93
C TRP A 99 5.69 -6.82 -19.02
N PHE A 100 5.03 -7.08 -17.89
CA PHE A 100 3.56 -7.16 -17.85
C PHE A 100 2.87 -5.84 -18.17
N ILE A 101 3.54 -4.70 -17.99
CA ILE A 101 2.99 -3.39 -18.39
C ILE A 101 2.60 -3.36 -19.88
N LEU A 102 3.31 -4.08 -20.75
CA LEU A 102 3.05 -4.10 -22.20
C LEU A 102 1.81 -4.93 -22.54
N PHE A 103 1.59 -6.04 -21.84
CA PHE A 103 0.41 -6.89 -22.04
C PHE A 103 -0.83 -6.37 -21.32
N MET A 104 -0.65 -5.82 -20.12
CA MET A 104 -1.72 -5.43 -19.20
C MET A 104 -1.66 -3.93 -18.88
N PHE A 105 -1.46 -3.10 -19.90
CA PHE A 105 -1.35 -1.65 -19.74
C PHE A 105 -2.53 -1.02 -18.98
N PRO A 106 -3.81 -1.35 -19.29
CA PRO A 106 -4.93 -0.80 -18.54
C PRO A 106 -4.92 -1.21 -17.06
N MET A 107 -4.55 -2.46 -16.76
CA MET A 107 -4.48 -2.93 -15.38
C MET A 107 -3.34 -2.25 -14.60
N GLY A 108 -2.21 -1.95 -15.26
CA GLY A 108 -1.13 -1.17 -14.67
C GLY A 108 -1.58 0.23 -14.28
N LEU A 109 -2.35 0.91 -15.13
CA LEU A 109 -2.90 2.24 -14.81
C LEU A 109 -3.91 2.19 -13.66
N ILE A 110 -4.79 1.20 -13.65
CA ILE A 110 -5.78 1.05 -12.56
C ILE A 110 -5.04 0.75 -11.24
N TRP A 111 -4.05 -0.15 -11.26
CA TRP A 111 -3.21 -0.41 -10.08
C TRP A 111 -2.55 0.86 -9.56
N PHE A 112 -1.99 1.68 -10.46
CA PHE A 112 -1.38 2.95 -10.07
C PHE A 112 -2.39 3.88 -9.38
N SER A 113 -3.60 4.03 -9.93
CA SER A 113 -4.64 4.84 -9.28
C SER A 113 -5.07 4.29 -7.92
N ILE A 114 -5.16 2.97 -7.76
CA ILE A 114 -5.52 2.33 -6.49
C ILE A 114 -4.40 2.53 -5.47
N SER A 115 -3.14 2.41 -5.88
CA SER A 115 -1.99 2.62 -4.98
C SER A 115 -1.92 4.05 -4.42
N LEU A 116 -2.31 5.04 -5.23
CA LEU A 116 -2.45 6.44 -4.80
C LEU A 116 -3.63 6.61 -3.83
N ALA A 117 -4.77 5.98 -4.13
CA ALA A 117 -5.95 6.06 -3.30
C ALA A 117 -5.78 5.38 -1.93
N GLU A 118 -5.09 4.24 -1.89
CA GLU A 118 -4.81 3.51 -0.65
C GLU A 118 -3.86 4.27 0.28
N THR A 119 -2.93 5.02 -0.29
CA THR A 119 -1.96 5.84 0.46
C THR A 119 -2.47 7.25 0.77
N ASN A 120 -3.77 7.51 0.53
CA ASN A 120 -4.42 8.81 0.72
C ASN A 120 -3.67 9.97 0.03
N ARG A 121 -3.00 9.72 -1.10
CA ARG A 121 -2.24 10.76 -1.81
C ARG A 121 -3.09 11.46 -2.86
N THR A 122 -2.73 12.72 -3.11
CA THR A 122 -3.33 13.54 -4.17
C THR A 122 -3.35 12.78 -5.49
N PRO A 123 -4.50 12.70 -6.18
CA PRO A 123 -5.74 13.48 -6.00
C PRO A 123 -6.76 12.91 -4.99
N PHE A 124 -6.49 11.78 -4.34
CA PHE A 124 -7.42 11.08 -3.44
C PHE A 124 -7.19 11.41 -1.95
N ASP A 125 -6.80 12.64 -1.66
CA ASP A 125 -6.54 13.10 -0.30
C ASP A 125 -7.81 13.69 0.35
N PHE A 126 -8.86 12.87 0.45
CA PHE A 126 -10.11 13.26 1.11
C PHE A 126 -10.03 13.15 2.64
N ALA A 127 -9.01 12.46 3.15
CA ALA A 127 -8.80 12.17 4.55
C ALA A 127 -8.11 13.33 5.29
N GLU A 128 -7.15 14.00 4.64
CA GLU A 128 -6.39 15.10 5.25
C GLU A 128 -6.86 16.48 4.78
N GLY A 129 -7.74 16.54 3.77
CA GLY A 129 -8.22 17.75 3.10
C GLY A 129 -8.23 19.00 3.97
N GLU A 130 -7.16 19.80 3.88
CA GLU A 130 -6.92 20.97 4.73
C GLU A 130 -8.05 22.00 4.62
N SER A 131 -8.66 22.10 3.43
CA SER A 131 -9.77 22.99 3.13
C SER A 131 -11.08 22.60 3.81
N GLU A 132 -11.26 21.33 4.15
CA GLU A 132 -12.54 20.80 4.68
C GLU A 132 -12.43 20.39 6.16
N LEU A 133 -11.28 19.85 6.56
CA LEU A 133 -11.12 19.17 7.85
C LEU A 133 -9.95 19.69 8.68
N VAL A 134 -9.28 20.77 8.28
CA VAL A 134 -8.17 21.41 9.03
C VAL A 134 -7.15 20.34 9.47
N SER A 135 -6.72 19.45 8.55
CA SER A 135 -5.82 18.29 8.75
C SER A 135 -6.43 16.97 9.27
N GLY A 136 -7.76 16.84 9.36
CA GLY A 136 -8.44 15.55 9.46
C GLY A 136 -8.10 14.73 10.72
N PHE A 137 -7.67 13.48 10.54
CA PHE A 137 -7.39 12.54 11.65
C PHE A 137 -6.09 12.84 12.42
N ASN A 138 -5.25 13.74 11.89
CA ASN A 138 -3.96 14.12 12.48
C ASN A 138 -4.04 15.31 13.44
N VAL A 139 -5.20 15.98 13.53
CA VAL A 139 -5.41 17.27 14.24
C VAL A 139 -4.91 17.27 15.70
N GLU A 140 -5.02 16.14 16.39
CA GLU A 140 -4.73 16.07 17.82
C GLU A 140 -3.42 15.38 18.17
N TYR A 141 -2.82 14.71 17.20
CA TYR A 141 -1.54 14.07 17.41
C TYR A 141 -0.46 15.15 17.36
N SER A 142 0.22 15.36 18.49
CA SER A 142 1.37 16.26 18.56
C SER A 142 2.69 15.49 18.49
N SER A 143 3.72 16.16 17.97
CA SER A 143 5.13 15.74 18.01
C SER A 143 5.36 14.27 17.60
N GLY A 144 5.70 13.39 18.55
CA GLY A 144 6.05 11.99 18.27
C GLY A 144 4.91 11.15 17.70
N GLY A 145 3.66 11.39 18.15
CA GLY A 145 2.50 10.68 17.63
C GLY A 145 2.25 11.02 16.16
N PHE A 146 2.41 12.30 15.81
CA PHE A 146 2.34 12.80 14.44
C PHE A 146 3.45 12.21 13.58
N ALA A 147 4.70 12.25 14.06
CA ALA A 147 5.85 11.70 13.33
C ALA A 147 5.67 10.22 12.96
N LEU A 148 5.10 9.40 13.86
CA LEU A 148 4.83 7.99 13.59
C LEU A 148 3.78 7.75 12.50
N ILE A 149 2.80 8.65 12.38
CA ILE A 149 1.76 8.54 11.34
C ILE A 149 2.38 8.81 9.96
N PHE A 150 3.13 9.91 9.82
CA PHE A 150 3.83 10.19 8.57
C PHE A 150 4.84 9.11 8.20
N LEU A 151 5.61 8.60 9.17
CA LEU A 151 6.53 7.49 8.90
C LEU A 151 5.78 6.24 8.39
N ALA A 152 4.61 5.93 8.95
CA ALA A 152 3.78 4.83 8.48
C ALA A 152 3.31 5.06 7.03
N GLU A 153 2.77 6.25 6.72
CA GLU A 153 2.31 6.60 5.37
C GLU A 153 3.45 6.62 4.34
N TYR A 154 4.60 7.20 4.67
CA TYR A 154 5.74 7.18 3.74
C TYR A 154 6.27 5.77 3.51
N SER A 155 6.28 4.93 4.56
CA SER A 155 6.68 3.54 4.39
C SER A 155 5.69 2.71 3.55
N SER A 156 4.38 3.01 3.60
CA SER A 156 3.40 2.36 2.74
C SER A 156 3.47 2.86 1.30
N ILE A 157 3.74 4.16 1.08
CA ILE A 157 3.98 4.73 -0.25
C ILE A 157 5.16 4.03 -0.93
N LEU A 158 6.31 3.94 -0.24
CA LEU A 158 7.49 3.27 -0.76
C LEU A 158 7.25 1.78 -1.04
N PHE A 159 6.46 1.12 -0.18
CA PHE A 159 6.12 -0.29 -0.41
C PHE A 159 5.25 -0.45 -1.66
N MET A 160 4.20 0.37 -1.81
CA MET A 160 3.27 0.28 -2.94
C MET A 160 3.94 0.61 -4.28
N SER A 161 4.87 1.57 -4.30
CA SER A 161 5.67 1.86 -5.50
C SER A 161 6.56 0.67 -5.87
N MET A 162 7.25 0.07 -4.89
CA MET A 162 8.08 -1.11 -5.13
C MET A 162 7.24 -2.31 -5.60
N MET A 163 6.03 -2.48 -5.08
CA MET A 163 5.10 -3.52 -5.55
C MET A 163 4.72 -3.30 -7.01
N PHE A 164 4.47 -2.06 -7.44
CA PHE A 164 4.19 -1.76 -8.84
C PHE A 164 5.34 -2.16 -9.77
N VAL A 165 6.58 -1.81 -9.39
CA VAL A 165 7.77 -2.17 -10.18
C VAL A 165 7.93 -3.70 -10.27
N LEU A 166 7.72 -4.41 -9.16
CA LEU A 166 7.80 -5.87 -9.11
C LEU A 166 6.71 -6.53 -9.95
N MET A 167 5.48 -6.01 -9.92
CA MET A 167 4.35 -6.60 -10.64
C MET A 167 4.31 -6.24 -12.13
N PHE A 168 4.83 -5.09 -12.56
CA PHE A 168 4.66 -4.65 -13.96
C PHE A 168 5.97 -4.39 -14.72
N LEU A 169 7.09 -4.08 -14.05
CA LEU A 169 8.32 -3.55 -14.68
C LEU A 169 9.56 -4.47 -14.55
N GLY A 170 9.34 -5.77 -14.34
CA GLY A 170 10.36 -6.81 -14.43
C GLY A 170 11.01 -7.19 -13.11
N GLY A 171 10.84 -6.39 -12.05
CA GLY A 171 11.30 -6.75 -10.70
C GLY A 171 12.76 -7.19 -10.61
N GLU A 172 13.67 -6.59 -11.39
CA GLU A 172 15.09 -6.98 -11.41
C GLU A 172 15.82 -6.62 -10.11
N MET A 173 15.63 -7.42 -9.06
CA MET A 173 16.19 -7.16 -7.73
C MET A 173 17.72 -7.06 -7.71
N ASN A 174 18.39 -7.66 -8.69
CA ASN A 174 19.86 -7.68 -8.79
C ASN A 174 20.47 -6.37 -9.33
N PHE A 175 19.68 -5.50 -9.96
CA PHE A 175 20.20 -4.27 -10.52
C PHE A 175 19.86 -3.06 -9.64
N LEU A 176 20.85 -2.18 -9.44
CA LEU A 176 20.66 -0.84 -8.87
C LEU A 176 19.56 -0.04 -9.61
N SER A 177 19.32 -0.36 -10.89
CA SER A 177 18.24 0.24 -11.68
C SER A 177 16.84 -0.03 -11.13
N PHE A 178 16.65 -1.07 -10.31
CA PHE A 178 15.37 -1.33 -9.64
C PHE A 178 15.02 -0.26 -8.61
N TYR A 179 16.00 0.26 -7.87
CA TYR A 179 15.77 1.30 -6.86
C TYR A 179 15.56 2.70 -7.47
N PHE A 180 15.93 2.89 -8.74
CA PHE A 180 15.75 4.16 -9.46
C PHE A 180 14.48 4.20 -10.33
N LYS A 181 13.80 3.06 -10.50
CA LYS A 181 12.53 2.94 -11.24
C LYS A 181 11.35 3.15 -10.30
#